data_AF-A0A4Q0VMB0-F1
#
_entry.id   AF-A0A4Q0VMB0-F1
#
_cell.length_a   1.000
_cell.length_b   1.000
_cell.length_c   1.000
_cell.angle_alpha   90.00
_cell.angle_beta   90.00
_cell.angle_gamma   90.00
#
_symmetry.space_group_name_H-M   'P 1'
#
loop_
_entity.id
_entity.type
_entity.pdbx_description
1 polymer ?
#
loop_
_entity_poly.entity_id
_entity_poly.type
_entity_poly.pdbx_seq_one_letter_code
_entity_poly.pdbx_strand_id
1 'polypeptide(L)'
;MLKKILAISCLVFALSWALVLPQSAAAKGTYRAIPRTYRGTWIRRSPKFGGHPRLTVRAHAIHATVLRLKGHRLGVHVGHGYVTVFQAHKGHAVGENYILRRTCYHHRVALKVSYDTRVEFYTRA
;
A
#
# COMPACT_ATOMS: atom_id res chain seq x y z
N MET A 1 8.60 -29.12 -68.88
CA MET A 1 7.85 -29.79 -67.79
C MET A 1 8.30 -29.18 -66.47
N LEU A 2 7.45 -28.34 -65.88
CA LEU A 2 7.74 -27.47 -64.75
C LEU A 2 7.43 -28.21 -63.44
N LYS A 3 8.46 -28.73 -62.75
CA LYS A 3 8.30 -29.34 -61.42
C LYS A 3 8.55 -28.28 -60.34
N LYS A 4 7.44 -27.85 -59.73
CA LYS A 4 7.39 -27.10 -58.48
C LYS A 4 8.07 -27.92 -57.39
N ILE A 5 9.04 -27.34 -56.68
CA ILE A 5 9.46 -27.84 -55.37
C ILE A 5 9.28 -26.70 -54.36
N LEU A 6 8.39 -27.00 -53.41
CA LEU A 6 7.99 -26.23 -52.25
C LEU A 6 9.07 -26.37 -51.16
N ALA A 7 9.52 -25.26 -50.57
CA ALA A 7 10.12 -25.21 -49.23
C ALA A 7 10.34 -23.73 -48.89
N ILE A 8 9.33 -22.98 -48.44
CA ILE A 8 9.04 -22.79 -47.01
C ILE A 8 10.34 -22.82 -46.18
N SER A 9 11.16 -21.78 -46.32
CA SER A 9 12.16 -21.46 -45.30
C SER A 9 11.61 -20.33 -44.45
N CYS A 10 11.16 -20.76 -43.27
CA CYS A 10 10.59 -20.01 -42.18
C CYS A 10 11.32 -18.68 -41.93
N LEU A 11 10.56 -17.61 -42.11
CA LEU A 11 10.77 -16.27 -41.58
C LEU A 11 10.90 -16.33 -40.03
N VAL A 12 12.11 -16.56 -39.51
CA VAL A 12 12.39 -16.49 -38.07
C VAL A 12 13.61 -15.60 -37.87
N PHE A 13 13.46 -14.32 -38.16
CA PHE A 13 14.47 -13.32 -37.84
C PHE A 13 13.84 -11.97 -37.48
N ALA A 14 12.79 -11.99 -36.66
CA ALA A 14 12.20 -10.76 -36.14
C ALA A 14 11.32 -11.03 -34.92
N LEU A 15 11.87 -11.54 -33.80
CA LEU A 15 11.18 -11.43 -32.50
C LEU A 15 12.13 -11.62 -31.31
N SER A 16 13.21 -10.84 -31.26
CA SER A 16 14.10 -10.80 -30.10
C SER A 16 14.31 -9.38 -29.59
N TRP A 17 13.29 -8.52 -29.71
CA TRP A 17 13.28 -7.23 -29.04
C TRP A 17 12.29 -7.23 -27.87
N ALA A 18 12.90 -7.15 -26.69
CA ALA A 18 12.38 -6.51 -25.49
C ALA A 18 11.18 -7.18 -24.79
N LEU A 19 11.39 -8.37 -24.25
CA LEU A 19 10.84 -8.68 -22.93
C LEU A 19 11.83 -8.26 -21.84
N VAL A 20 12.17 -6.97 -21.81
CA VAL A 20 12.64 -6.37 -20.57
C VAL A 20 11.39 -6.26 -19.70
N LEU A 21 11.10 -7.31 -18.93
CA LEU A 21 10.17 -7.19 -17.83
C LEU A 21 10.65 -6.00 -16.99
N PRO A 22 9.82 -4.99 -16.70
CA PRO A 22 10.20 -3.95 -15.78
C PRO A 22 10.48 -4.63 -14.45
N GLN A 23 11.78 -4.83 -14.17
CA GLN A 23 12.26 -5.29 -12.90
C GLN A 23 11.76 -4.24 -11.92
N SER A 24 10.72 -4.60 -11.16
CA SER A 24 10.04 -3.72 -10.23
C SER A 24 11.13 -3.10 -9.38
N ALA A 25 11.40 -1.81 -9.61
CA ALA A 25 12.50 -1.10 -8.98
C ALA A 25 12.47 -1.45 -7.51
N ALA A 26 13.46 -2.23 -7.06
CA ALA A 26 13.52 -2.75 -5.70
C ALA A 26 13.24 -1.57 -4.78
N ALA A 27 12.07 -1.60 -4.13
CA ALA A 27 11.46 -0.42 -3.54
C ALA A 27 12.47 0.19 -2.57
N LYS A 28 13.07 1.33 -2.95
CA LYS A 28 14.00 2.07 -2.11
C LYS A 28 13.25 2.47 -0.83
N GLY A 29 13.37 1.65 0.21
CA GLY A 29 12.87 1.88 1.56
C GLY A 29 11.44 1.37 1.81
N THR A 30 11.25 0.05 1.88
CA THR A 30 10.08 -0.55 2.55
C THR A 30 10.02 -0.10 4.03
N TYR A 31 11.19 0.10 4.64
CA TYR A 31 11.37 0.53 6.03
C TYR A 31 11.46 2.05 6.18
N ARG A 32 10.39 2.76 5.79
CA ARG A 32 10.30 4.21 6.01
C ARG A 32 9.54 4.53 7.29
N ALA A 33 9.84 5.68 7.88
CA ALA A 33 9.05 6.19 8.98
C ALA A 33 7.72 6.75 8.48
N ILE A 34 6.62 6.50 9.18
CA ILE A 34 5.34 7.15 8.92
C ILE A 34 5.52 8.67 9.14
N PRO A 35 5.10 9.58 8.24
CA PRO A 35 5.27 11.02 8.41
C PRO A 35 4.64 11.57 9.69
N ARG A 36 5.26 12.60 10.29
CA ARG A 36 4.84 13.17 11.59
C ARG A 36 3.36 13.61 11.61
N THR A 37 2.84 14.13 10.51
CA THR A 37 1.46 14.61 10.37
C THR A 37 0.40 13.53 10.60
N TYR A 38 0.74 12.25 10.43
CA TYR A 38 -0.14 11.10 10.66
C TYR A 38 0.04 10.47 12.04
N ARG A 39 1.13 10.80 12.76
CA ARG A 39 1.47 10.19 14.04
C ARG A 39 0.60 10.67 15.19
N GLY A 40 0.42 9.82 16.19
CA GLY A 40 -0.24 10.06 17.46
C GLY A 40 -1.39 9.09 17.71
N THR A 41 -2.19 9.40 18.72
CA THR A 41 -3.35 8.61 19.10
C THR A 41 -4.61 9.21 18.49
N TRP A 42 -5.40 8.36 17.85
CA TRP A 42 -6.63 8.72 17.17
C TRP A 42 -7.77 7.84 17.67
N ILE A 43 -8.99 8.38 17.71
CA ILE A 43 -10.18 7.72 18.22
C ILE A 43 -11.17 7.54 17.08
N ARG A 44 -11.63 6.31 16.86
CA ARG A 44 -12.63 6.01 15.83
C ARG A 44 -13.93 6.73 16.13
N ARG A 45 -14.49 7.37 15.11
CA ARG A 45 -15.84 7.93 15.09
C ARG A 45 -16.68 7.06 14.19
N SER A 46 -17.64 6.36 14.78
CA SER A 46 -18.65 5.61 14.05
C SER A 46 -20.00 5.94 14.66
N PRO A 47 -20.99 6.39 13.88
CA PRO A 47 -22.34 6.60 14.37
C PRO A 47 -23.10 5.28 14.57
N LYS A 48 -22.61 4.17 13.97
CA LYS A 48 -23.34 2.88 13.92
C LYS A 48 -22.93 1.89 15.00
N PHE A 49 -21.72 2.00 15.54
CA PHE A 49 -21.18 1.02 16.47
C PHE A 49 -20.77 1.71 17.77
N GLY A 50 -21.30 1.24 18.90
CA GLY A 50 -20.83 1.63 20.22
C GLY A 50 -19.35 1.32 20.37
N GLY A 51 -18.58 2.28 20.88
CA GLY A 51 -17.15 2.12 21.15
C GLY A 51 -16.25 3.10 20.39
N HIS A 52 -15.18 3.50 21.06
CA HIS A 52 -14.19 4.46 20.60
C HIS A 52 -12.81 3.80 20.47
N PRO A 53 -12.65 2.76 19.60
CA PRO A 53 -11.37 2.08 19.47
C PRO A 53 -10.27 3.06 19.04
N ARG A 54 -9.10 2.83 19.60
CA ARG A 54 -7.93 3.69 19.41
C ARG A 54 -7.08 3.17 18.26
N LEU A 55 -6.61 4.10 17.45
CA LEU A 55 -5.55 3.91 16.47
C LEU A 55 -4.32 4.69 16.94
N THR A 56 -3.23 3.99 17.22
CA THR A 56 -1.95 4.61 17.57
C THR A 56 -1.00 4.50 16.41
N VAL A 57 -0.50 5.64 15.94
CA VAL A 57 0.46 5.74 14.83
C VAL A 57 1.76 6.33 15.36
N ARG A 58 2.87 5.59 15.24
CA ARG A 58 4.22 6.03 15.59
C ARG A 58 5.11 6.03 14.35
N ALA A 59 6.36 6.45 14.49
CA ALA A 59 7.30 6.48 13.36
C ALA A 59 7.44 5.11 12.68
N HIS A 60 7.58 4.03 13.47
CA HIS A 60 7.82 2.67 12.98
C HIS A 60 6.85 1.65 13.58
N ALA A 61 5.65 2.10 13.96
CA ALA A 61 4.61 1.21 14.47
C ALA A 61 3.22 1.78 14.20
N ILE A 62 2.27 0.89 13.99
CA ILE A 62 0.84 1.20 13.93
C ILE A 62 0.06 0.13 14.69
N HIS A 63 -0.89 0.57 15.51
CA HIS A 63 -1.72 -0.29 16.33
C HIS A 63 -3.17 0.17 16.25
N ALA A 64 -4.00 -0.65 15.63
CA ALA A 64 -5.47 -0.59 15.64
C ALA A 64 -6.03 -1.88 16.27
N THR A 65 -7.34 -1.95 16.47
CA THR A 65 -7.99 -3.17 16.99
C THR A 65 -7.69 -4.40 16.11
N VAL A 66 -7.70 -4.22 14.79
CA VAL A 66 -7.54 -5.30 13.80
C VAL A 66 -6.14 -5.43 13.20
N LEU A 67 -5.25 -4.47 13.49
CA LEU A 67 -3.91 -4.41 12.89
C LEU A 67 -2.86 -4.02 13.92
N ARG A 68 -1.76 -4.78 14.00
CA ARG A 68 -0.59 -4.41 14.81
C ARG A 68 0.69 -4.69 14.03
N LEU A 69 1.34 -3.64 13.54
CA LEU A 69 2.60 -3.74 12.79
C LEU A 69 3.67 -2.86 13.45
N LYS A 70 4.91 -3.36 13.47
CA LYS A 70 6.07 -2.63 14.01
C LYS A 70 7.37 -3.06 13.35
N GLY A 71 8.35 -2.15 13.33
CA GLY A 71 9.72 -2.43 12.86
C GLY A 71 9.75 -3.04 11.47
N HIS A 72 10.50 -4.14 11.30
CA HIS A 72 10.66 -4.81 10.00
C HIS A 72 9.41 -5.49 9.44
N ARG A 73 8.32 -5.55 10.22
CA ARG A 73 7.01 -6.04 9.76
C ARG A 73 6.13 -4.92 9.21
N LEU A 74 6.54 -3.66 9.34
CA LEU A 74 5.82 -2.49 8.85
C LEU A 74 6.47 -1.99 7.56
N GLY A 75 5.73 -2.10 6.46
CA GLY A 75 6.01 -1.39 5.23
C GLY A 75 5.29 -0.05 5.20
N VAL A 76 5.95 0.99 4.68
CA VAL A 76 5.37 2.33 4.52
C VAL A 76 5.63 2.85 3.11
N HIS A 77 4.55 3.16 2.40
CA HIS A 77 4.57 3.91 1.16
C HIS A 77 3.95 5.29 1.37
N VAL A 78 4.62 6.34 0.91
CA VAL A 78 4.14 7.72 1.00
C VAL A 78 3.82 8.20 -0.40
N GLY A 79 2.53 8.41 -0.67
CA GLY A 79 2.04 8.99 -1.91
C GLY A 79 1.66 10.46 -1.72
N HIS A 80 1.14 11.08 -2.78
CA HIS A 80 0.68 12.47 -2.72
C HIS A 80 -0.59 12.58 -1.86
N GLY A 81 -0.45 13.10 -0.64
CA GLY A 81 -1.57 13.31 0.30
C GLY A 81 -2.05 12.06 1.06
N TYR A 82 -1.37 10.93 0.92
CA TYR A 82 -1.72 9.69 1.62
C TYR A 82 -0.49 8.89 2.05
N VAL A 83 -0.68 8.04 3.06
CA VAL A 83 0.33 7.09 3.51
C VAL A 83 -0.31 5.71 3.52
N THR A 84 0.27 4.77 2.80
CA THR A 84 -0.12 3.35 2.88
C THR A 84 0.82 2.64 3.83
N VAL A 85 0.25 1.91 4.78
CA VAL A 85 0.99 0.98 5.62
C VAL A 85 0.55 -0.43 5.31
N PHE A 86 1.49 -1.37 5.32
CA PHE A 86 1.23 -2.76 4.95
C PHE A 86 2.16 -3.69 5.72
N GLN A 87 1.81 -4.97 5.79
CA GLN A 87 2.71 -5.97 6.35
C GLN A 87 3.88 -6.22 5.40
N ALA A 88 5.10 -6.06 5.90
CA ALA A 88 6.32 -6.35 5.18
C ALA A 88 6.95 -7.65 5.66
N HIS A 89 7.48 -8.45 4.74
CA HIS A 89 8.30 -9.62 5.03
C HIS A 89 9.42 -9.71 4.00
N LYS A 90 10.67 -9.85 4.47
CA LYS A 90 11.87 -9.83 3.61
C LYS A 90 11.91 -8.65 2.62
N GLY A 91 11.43 -7.48 3.03
CA GLY A 91 11.38 -6.27 2.19
C GLY A 91 10.21 -6.21 1.21
N HIS A 92 9.38 -7.25 1.11
CA HIS A 92 8.22 -7.31 0.21
C HIS A 92 6.92 -7.06 0.96
N ALA A 93 5.93 -6.46 0.28
CA ALA A 93 4.56 -6.36 0.78
C ALA A 93 3.90 -7.75 0.75
N VAL A 94 3.34 -8.19 1.87
CA VAL A 94 2.74 -9.53 2.02
C VAL A 94 1.37 -9.51 2.69
N GLY A 95 0.72 -8.36 2.78
CA GLY A 95 -0.58 -8.22 3.42
C GLY A 95 -1.35 -7.01 2.92
N GLU A 96 -2.53 -6.81 3.50
CA GLU A 96 -3.45 -5.74 3.13
C GLU A 96 -2.87 -4.35 3.33
N ASN A 97 -3.35 -3.43 2.49
CA ASN A 97 -2.98 -2.03 2.51
C ASN A 97 -3.93 -1.25 3.41
N TYR A 98 -3.37 -0.59 4.42
CA TYR A 98 -4.07 0.38 5.24
C TYR A 98 -3.69 1.78 4.77
N ILE A 99 -4.63 2.43 4.10
CA ILE A 99 -4.43 3.75 3.52
C ILE A 99 -4.88 4.80 4.52
N LEU A 100 -3.95 5.63 4.96
CA LEU A 100 -4.16 6.77 5.84
C LEU A 100 -4.24 8.05 5.00
N ARG A 101 -5.34 8.79 5.15
CA ARG A 101 -5.50 10.13 4.56
C ARG A 101 -5.88 11.13 5.64
N ARG A 102 -5.14 12.24 5.68
CA ARG A 102 -5.49 13.41 6.48
C ARG A 102 -6.78 14.03 5.92
N THR A 103 -7.73 14.35 6.79
CA THR A 103 -8.99 14.99 6.41
C THR A 103 -9.57 15.80 7.58
N CYS A 104 -10.77 16.33 7.39
CA CYS A 104 -11.62 16.90 8.42
C CYS A 104 -12.86 16.02 8.63
N TYR A 105 -13.29 15.84 9.88
CA TYR A 105 -14.53 15.16 10.26
C TYR A 105 -15.24 16.02 11.31
N HIS A 106 -16.39 16.60 10.97
CA HIS A 106 -17.14 17.56 11.81
C HIS A 106 -16.25 18.67 12.40
N HIS A 107 -15.55 19.41 11.54
CA HIS A 107 -14.65 20.51 11.92
C HIS A 107 -13.43 20.11 12.78
N ARG A 108 -13.17 18.80 12.94
CA ARG A 108 -12.00 18.29 13.66
C ARG A 108 -11.02 17.64 12.71
N VAL A 109 -9.72 17.81 12.98
CA VAL A 109 -8.66 17.09 12.27
C VAL A 109 -8.86 15.60 12.43
N ALA A 110 -8.84 14.89 11.30
CA ALA A 110 -9.12 13.48 11.24
C ALA A 110 -8.15 12.71 10.33
N LEU A 111 -8.07 11.40 10.56
CA LEU A 111 -7.57 10.41 9.63
C LEU A 111 -8.74 9.62 9.08
N LYS A 112 -8.91 9.66 7.75
CA LYS A 112 -9.67 8.67 7.02
C LYS A 112 -8.76 7.47 6.80
N VAL A 113 -9.19 6.32 7.30
CA VAL A 113 -8.48 5.05 7.17
C VAL A 113 -9.30 4.15 6.27
N SER A 114 -8.67 3.64 5.21
CA SER A 114 -9.30 2.71 4.27
C SER A 114 -8.50 1.42 4.22
N TYR A 115 -9.20 0.31 4.38
CA TYR A 115 -8.65 -1.05 4.28
C TYR A 115 -9.77 -1.98 3.82
N ASP A 116 -9.45 -2.92 2.95
CA ASP A 116 -10.42 -3.79 2.26
C ASP A 116 -11.59 -3.00 1.65
N THR A 117 -12.81 -3.31 2.07
CA THR A 117 -14.06 -2.64 1.70
C THR A 117 -14.52 -1.63 2.76
N ARG A 118 -13.71 -1.37 3.79
CA ARG A 118 -14.05 -0.52 4.93
C ARG A 118 -13.41 0.85 4.85
N VAL A 119 -14.16 1.83 5.31
CA VAL A 119 -13.70 3.20 5.52
C VAL A 119 -14.07 3.61 6.94
N GLU A 120 -13.09 4.05 7.70
CA GLU A 120 -13.26 4.52 9.06
C GLU A 120 -12.69 5.92 9.22
N PHE A 121 -13.33 6.74 10.05
CA PHE A 121 -12.84 8.06 10.41
C PHE A 121 -12.35 8.05 11.85
N TYR A 122 -11.17 8.63 12.05
CA TYR A 122 -10.58 8.77 13.37
C TYR A 122 -10.27 10.24 13.63
N THR A 123 -10.73 10.80 14.74
CA THR A 123 -10.31 12.15 15.17
C THR A 123 -9.13 12.03 16.12
N ARG A 124 -8.40 13.12 16.36
CA ARG A 124 -7.46 13.15 17.50
C ARG A 124 -8.17 12.74 18.80
N ALA A 125 -7.42 12.00 19.63
CA ALA A 125 -7.83 11.65 20.98
C ALA A 125 -7.97 12.91 21.85
#